data_AF-G3VHD7-F1
#
_entry.id   AF-G3VHD7-F1
#
_cell.length_a   1.000
_cell.length_b   1.000
_cell.length_c   1.000
_cell.angle_alpha   90.00
_cell.angle_beta   90.00
_cell.angle_gamma   90.00
#
_symmetry.space_group_name_H-M   'P 1'
#
loop_
_entity.id
_entity.type
_entity.pdbx_description
1 polymer ?
#
loop_
_entity_poly.entity_id
_entity_poly.type
_entity_poly.pdbx_seq_one_letter_code
_entity_poly.pdbx_strand_id
1 'polypeptide(L)'
;VCFIGRSNVGKSSLIKALFSLAPEVQVRVSKKPGHTKKMNFFQVGKYFTLVDMPGYGFKAPKDFVDMVEAYLKERPNLTRTFLLIDGVVGIQKTDSIAIEMCEEFSLPYVMVLTKIDKASKGYLAKQVLQIQEFVDTQTQGCFPQLFPVSSVTYSGIHLLRCFLAHITGNLHQ
;
A
#
# COMPACT_ATOMS: atom_id res chain seq x y z
N VAL A 1 -3.63 -2.76 9.92
CA VAL A 1 -2.79 -2.19 8.84
C VAL A 1 -3.67 -1.53 7.78
N CYS A 2 -3.16 -0.57 7.02
CA CYS A 2 -3.91 0.03 5.90
C CYS A 2 -3.09 0.07 4.61
N PHE A 3 -3.79 0.14 3.47
CA PHE A 3 -3.22 0.24 2.13
C PHE A 3 -3.76 1.52 1.48
N ILE A 4 -2.85 2.34 0.97
CA ILE A 4 -3.13 3.62 0.33
C ILE A 4 -2.28 3.77 -0.93
N GLY A 5 -2.73 4.57 -1.89
CA GLY A 5 -1.98 4.81 -3.12
C GLY A 5 -2.85 5.49 -4.18
N ARG A 6 -2.25 5.90 -5.30
CA ARG A 6 -2.98 6.53 -6.41
C ARG A 6 -4.11 5.64 -6.94
N SER A 7 -5.12 6.30 -7.49
CA SER A 7 -6.12 5.63 -8.33
C SER A 7 -5.43 4.79 -9.43
N ASN A 8 -5.86 3.53 -9.57
CA ASN A 8 -5.29 2.55 -10.51
C ASN A 8 -3.84 2.14 -10.26
N VAL A 9 -3.25 2.43 -9.10
CA VAL A 9 -1.88 1.98 -8.77
C VAL A 9 -1.76 0.45 -8.70
N GLY A 10 -2.84 -0.27 -8.40
CA GLY A 10 -2.83 -1.73 -8.27
C GLY A 10 -3.25 -2.24 -6.89
N LYS A 11 -3.67 -1.36 -5.98
CA LYS A 11 -4.11 -1.66 -4.61
C LYS A 11 -5.09 -2.83 -4.49
N SER A 12 -6.24 -2.77 -5.18
CA SER A 12 -7.22 -3.86 -5.08
C SER A 12 -6.70 -5.18 -5.67
N SER A 13 -5.87 -5.14 -6.71
CA SER A 13 -5.23 -6.33 -7.26
C SER A 13 -4.20 -6.93 -6.29
N LEU A 14 -3.44 -6.07 -5.60
CA LEU A 14 -2.49 -6.49 -4.59
C LEU A 14 -3.19 -7.15 -3.41
N ILE A 15 -4.26 -6.55 -2.89
CA ILE A 15 -5.02 -7.12 -1.76
C ILE A 15 -5.58 -8.49 -2.15
N LYS A 16 -6.14 -8.65 -3.35
CA LYS A 16 -6.55 -9.97 -3.85
C LYS A 16 -5.38 -10.96 -3.89
N ALA A 17 -4.23 -10.55 -4.43
CA ALA A 17 -3.06 -11.41 -4.53
C ALA A 17 -2.54 -11.81 -3.13
N LEU A 18 -2.57 -10.91 -2.15
CA LEU A 18 -2.18 -11.20 -0.76
C LEU A 18 -3.07 -12.28 -0.14
N PHE A 19 -4.36 -12.34 -0.45
CA PHE A 19 -5.27 -13.35 0.10
C PHE A 19 -5.66 -14.46 -0.87
N SER A 20 -4.93 -14.65 -1.98
CA SER A 20 -5.24 -15.68 -2.97
C SER A 20 -5.25 -17.12 -2.42
N LEU A 21 -4.59 -17.36 -1.29
CA LEU A 21 -4.53 -18.66 -0.60
C LEU A 21 -5.47 -18.76 0.61
N ALA A 22 -6.29 -17.73 0.87
CA ALA A 22 -7.17 -17.62 2.03
C ALA A 22 -8.62 -17.33 1.55
N PRO A 23 -9.32 -18.34 0.98
CA PRO A 23 -10.62 -18.15 0.34
C PRO A 23 -11.72 -17.62 1.27
N GLU A 24 -11.56 -17.81 2.58
CA GLU A 24 -12.44 -17.27 3.63
C GLU A 24 -12.32 -15.76 3.80
N VAL A 25 -11.20 -15.15 3.41
CA VAL A 25 -11.01 -13.69 3.46
C VAL A 25 -11.73 -13.07 2.26
N GLN A 26 -12.99 -12.68 2.47
CA GLN A 26 -13.80 -12.07 1.42
C GLN A 26 -13.31 -10.65 1.07
N VAL A 27 -12.37 -10.55 0.15
CA VAL A 27 -11.96 -9.27 -0.44
C VAL A 27 -12.95 -8.85 -1.53
N ARG A 28 -13.96 -8.06 -1.17
CA ARG A 28 -14.83 -7.40 -2.15
C ARG A 28 -14.03 -6.36 -2.93
N VAL A 29 -13.78 -6.62 -4.21
CA VAL A 29 -13.14 -5.64 -5.09
C VAL A 29 -14.18 -4.91 -5.92
N SER A 30 -14.09 -3.58 -5.90
CA SER A 30 -14.87 -2.72 -6.79
C SER A 30 -14.54 -3.08 -8.24
N LYS A 31 -15.56 -3.53 -8.99
CA LYS A 31 -15.46 -3.83 -10.42
C LYS A 31 -15.34 -2.57 -11.30
N LYS A 32 -15.42 -1.35 -10.74
CA LYS A 32 -15.34 -0.07 -11.47
C LYS A 32 -14.07 0.71 -11.10
N PRO A 33 -13.14 0.96 -12.05
CA PRO A 33 -11.94 1.77 -11.81
C PRO A 33 -12.29 3.18 -11.31
N GLY A 34 -11.79 3.56 -10.12
CA GLY A 34 -11.94 4.92 -9.57
C GLY A 34 -13.15 5.16 -8.64
N HIS A 35 -13.70 4.11 -8.01
CA HIS A 35 -14.89 4.26 -7.14
C HIS A 35 -14.75 3.68 -5.73
N THR A 36 -13.53 3.48 -5.21
CA THR A 36 -13.38 3.33 -3.75
C THR A 36 -13.53 4.73 -3.14
N LYS A 37 -14.78 5.18 -2.97
CA LYS A 37 -15.14 6.44 -2.30
C LYS A 37 -15.21 6.30 -0.77
N LYS A 38 -15.06 5.08 -0.26
CA LYS A 38 -15.15 4.72 1.16
C LYS A 38 -13.96 3.86 1.52
N MET A 39 -13.51 3.94 2.77
CA MET A 39 -12.58 2.96 3.32
C MET A 39 -13.27 1.60 3.43
N ASN A 40 -12.64 0.53 2.95
CA ASN A 40 -13.14 -0.83 3.12
C ASN A 40 -12.32 -1.55 4.20
N PHE A 41 -13.01 -2.17 5.15
CA PHE A 41 -12.39 -2.92 6.23
C PHE A 41 -12.52 -4.42 5.94
N PHE A 42 -11.39 -5.10 5.87
CA PHE A 42 -11.29 -6.54 5.66
C PHE A 42 -10.76 -7.19 6.93
N GLN A 43 -11.62 -7.97 7.58
CA GLN A 43 -11.20 -8.78 8.71
C GLN A 43 -10.47 -10.03 8.19
N VAL A 44 -9.25 -10.26 8.69
CA VAL A 44 -8.43 -11.43 8.34
C VAL A 44 -8.50 -12.41 9.50
N GLY A 45 -9.50 -13.29 9.45
CA GLY A 45 -9.81 -14.21 10.54
C GLY A 45 -9.98 -13.47 11.87
N LYS A 46 -9.36 -14.01 12.93
CA LYS A 46 -9.30 -13.36 14.25
C LYS A 46 -8.04 -12.51 14.47
N TYR A 47 -7.21 -12.35 13.44
CA TYR A 47 -5.82 -11.92 13.59
C TYR A 47 -5.66 -10.41 13.47
N PHE A 48 -6.15 -9.82 12.39
CA PHE A 48 -6.02 -8.38 12.17
C PHE A 48 -7.06 -7.86 11.18
N THR A 49 -7.17 -6.53 11.10
CA THR A 49 -7.96 -5.83 10.08
C THR A 49 -7.03 -5.15 9.07
N LEU A 50 -7.31 -5.41 7.79
CA LEU A 50 -6.72 -4.68 6.67
C LEU A 50 -7.70 -3.64 6.18
N VAL A 51 -7.24 -2.39 6.06
CA VAL A 51 -8.05 -1.29 5.55
C VAL A 51 -7.59 -0.89 4.16
N ASP A 52 -8.50 -0.98 3.19
CA ASP A 52 -8.32 -0.48 1.83
C ASP A 52 -8.83 0.96 1.75
N MET A 53 -7.90 1.91 1.74
CA MET A 53 -8.23 3.33 1.68
C MET A 53 -8.71 3.70 0.26
N PRO A 54 -9.51 4.78 0.11
CA PRO A 54 -9.72 5.37 -1.22
C PRO A 54 -8.39 5.66 -1.92
N GLY A 55 -8.40 5.73 -3.25
CA GLY A 55 -7.22 6.14 -4.01
C GLY A 55 -7.18 7.66 -4.18
N TYR A 56 -6.01 8.27 -4.03
CA TYR A 56 -5.81 9.70 -4.31
C TYR A 56 -5.48 9.99 -5.80
N GLY A 57 -5.34 11.27 -6.15
CA GLY A 57 -5.06 11.75 -7.51
C GLY A 57 -6.33 12.11 -8.31
N PHE A 58 -6.27 11.97 -9.64
CA PHE A 58 -7.31 12.48 -10.58
C PHE A 58 -8.75 12.03 -10.29
N LYS A 59 -8.95 10.89 -9.62
CA LYS A 59 -10.28 10.34 -9.29
C LYS A 59 -10.54 10.27 -7.78
N ALA A 60 -9.79 11.04 -6.98
CA ALA A 60 -9.98 11.09 -5.54
C ALA A 60 -11.36 11.66 -5.19
N PRO A 61 -12.02 11.16 -4.13
CA PRO A 61 -13.13 11.86 -3.48
C PRO A 61 -12.72 13.29 -3.08
N LYS A 62 -13.65 14.24 -3.08
CA LYS A 62 -13.37 15.64 -2.68
C LYS A 62 -12.92 15.74 -1.22
N ASP A 63 -13.51 14.88 -0.38
CA ASP A 63 -13.28 14.68 1.04
C ASP A 63 -12.20 13.64 1.33
N PHE A 64 -11.37 13.28 0.34
CA PHE A 64 -10.31 12.27 0.51
C PHE A 64 -9.39 12.60 1.68
N VAL A 65 -8.92 13.85 1.74
CA VAL A 65 -7.96 14.31 2.76
C VAL A 65 -8.61 14.20 4.12
N ASP A 66 -9.72 14.91 4.35
CA ASP A 66 -10.45 14.90 5.61
C ASP A 66 -10.73 13.48 6.13
N MET A 67 -11.18 12.58 5.25
CA MET A 67 -11.53 11.21 5.64
C MET A 67 -10.29 10.36 5.97
N VAL A 68 -9.23 10.45 5.16
CA VAL A 68 -8.01 9.64 5.35
C VAL A 68 -7.17 10.18 6.50
N GLU A 69 -7.04 11.50 6.61
CA GLU A 69 -6.29 12.18 7.65
C GLU A 69 -6.88 11.87 9.03
N ALA A 70 -8.20 12.02 9.20
CA ALA A 70 -8.87 11.68 10.44
C ALA A 70 -8.61 10.22 10.84
N TYR A 71 -8.68 9.28 9.89
CA TYR A 71 -8.38 7.88 10.18
C TYR A 71 -6.92 7.64 10.56
N LEU A 72 -5.97 8.22 9.80
CA LEU A 72 -4.54 8.03 10.05
C LEU A 72 -4.14 8.60 11.42
N LYS A 73 -4.70 9.75 11.78
CA LYS A 73 -4.42 10.47 13.03
C LYS A 73 -5.06 9.83 14.26
N GLU A 74 -6.32 9.41 14.16
CA GLU A 74 -7.11 9.01 15.33
C GLU A 74 -7.12 7.50 15.58
N ARG A 75 -6.44 6.69 14.77
CA ARG A 75 -6.51 5.22 14.89
C ARG A 75 -5.33 4.63 15.68
N PRO A 76 -5.43 4.47 17.02
CA PRO A 76 -4.30 4.05 17.86
C PRO A 76 -3.81 2.62 17.57
N ASN A 77 -4.64 1.76 16.99
CA ASN A 77 -4.25 0.39 16.63
C ASN A 77 -3.79 0.23 15.18
N LEU A 78 -3.52 1.33 14.47
CA LEU A 78 -2.91 1.28 13.14
C LEU A 78 -1.42 0.97 13.24
N THR A 79 -1.04 -0.28 12.95
CA THR A 79 0.35 -0.73 13.07
C THR A 79 1.28 -0.22 11.97
N ARG A 80 0.80 -0.15 10.72
CA ARG A 80 1.61 0.23 9.56
C ARG A 80 0.75 0.62 8.36
N THR A 81 1.20 1.61 7.62
CA THR A 81 0.64 2.07 6.35
C THR A 81 1.44 1.50 5.17
N PHE A 82 0.77 0.87 4.22
CA PHE A 82 1.37 0.39 2.97
C PHE A 82 1.06 1.39 1.86
N LEU A 83 2.05 2.21 1.50
CA LEU A 83 1.96 3.20 0.44
C LEU A 83 2.35 2.55 -0.90
N LEU A 84 1.38 2.43 -1.80
CA LEU A 84 1.59 1.80 -3.09
C LEU A 84 2.05 2.82 -4.12
N ILE A 85 3.12 2.45 -4.82
CA ILE A 85 3.69 3.16 -5.96
C ILE A 85 3.61 2.25 -7.18
N ASP A 86 3.31 2.80 -8.35
CA ASP A 86 3.35 2.05 -9.60
C ASP A 86 4.82 1.94 -10.04
N GLY A 87 5.37 0.72 -10.11
CA GLY A 87 6.78 0.47 -10.42
C GLY A 87 7.18 0.88 -11.85
N VAL A 88 6.23 1.11 -12.75
CA VAL A 88 6.49 1.66 -14.09
C VAL A 88 6.51 3.19 -14.07
N VAL A 89 5.68 3.81 -13.24
CA VAL A 89 5.51 5.27 -13.21
C VAL A 89 6.47 5.95 -12.22
N GLY A 90 6.88 5.24 -11.18
CA GLY A 90 7.67 5.79 -10.06
C GLY A 90 6.85 6.73 -9.18
N ILE A 91 7.52 7.36 -8.21
CA ILE A 91 6.92 8.39 -7.34
C ILE A 91 6.48 9.59 -8.20
N GLN A 92 5.29 10.11 -7.91
CA GLN A 92 4.73 11.30 -8.54
C GLN A 92 4.44 12.36 -7.48
N LYS A 93 4.31 13.63 -7.91
CA LYS A 93 3.93 14.73 -7.00
C LYS A 93 2.64 14.45 -6.24
N THR A 94 1.69 13.74 -6.86
CA THR A 94 0.43 13.38 -6.20
C THR A 94 0.59 12.37 -5.08
N ASP A 95 1.73 11.67 -4.98
CA ASP A 95 2.04 10.79 -3.84
C ASP A 95 2.45 11.58 -2.59
N SER A 96 2.83 12.86 -2.73
CA SER A 96 3.28 13.69 -1.59
C SER A 96 2.20 13.80 -0.52
N ILE A 97 0.93 13.89 -0.91
CA ILE A 97 -0.21 13.97 0.02
C ILE A 97 -0.22 12.83 1.05
N ALA A 98 0.10 11.60 0.62
CA ALA A 98 0.11 10.45 1.52
C ALA A 98 1.42 10.34 2.31
N ILE A 99 2.53 10.75 1.71
CA ILE A 99 3.85 10.77 2.35
C ILE A 99 3.85 11.82 3.48
N GLU A 100 3.42 13.05 3.18
CA GLU A 100 3.30 14.17 4.11
C GLU A 100 2.42 13.80 5.31
N MET A 101 1.22 13.22 5.09
CA MET A 101 0.38 12.74 6.20
C MET A 101 1.09 11.67 7.07
N CYS A 102 1.87 10.76 6.47
CA CYS A 102 2.59 9.75 7.24
C CYS A 102 3.73 10.37 8.06
N GLU A 103 4.50 11.28 7.47
CA GLU A 103 5.62 11.97 8.13
C GLU A 103 5.12 12.93 9.23
N GLU A 104 4.11 13.75 8.95
CA GLU A 104 3.52 14.71 9.90
C GLU A 104 2.96 14.01 11.15
N PHE A 105 2.26 12.89 10.96
CA PHE A 105 1.70 12.12 12.07
C PHE A 105 2.67 11.07 12.64
N SER A 106 3.93 11.06 12.18
CA SER A 106 4.96 10.10 12.60
C SER A 106 4.48 8.64 12.49
N LEU A 107 3.71 8.34 11.45
CA LEU A 107 3.14 7.02 11.22
C LEU A 107 4.15 6.12 10.50
N PRO A 108 4.43 4.91 11.01
CA PRO A 108 5.28 3.97 10.31
C PRO A 108 4.62 3.54 9.00
N TYR A 109 5.33 3.72 7.90
CA TYR A 109 4.85 3.30 6.58
C TYR A 109 5.92 2.54 5.80
N VAL A 110 5.50 1.92 4.69
CA VAL A 110 6.39 1.20 3.79
C VAL A 110 5.93 1.40 2.35
N MET A 111 6.88 1.54 1.43
CA MET A 111 6.58 1.65 0.01
C MET A 111 6.52 0.28 -0.67
N VAL A 112 5.44 0.05 -1.41
CA VAL A 112 5.20 -1.17 -2.19
C VAL A 112 5.16 -0.81 -3.67
N LEU A 113 6.14 -1.27 -4.45
CA LEU A 113 6.24 -1.02 -5.88
C LEU A 113 5.44 -2.10 -6.61
N THR A 114 4.30 -1.72 -7.15
CA THR A 114 3.37 -2.62 -7.84
C THR A 114 3.66 -2.73 -9.33
N LYS A 115 3.06 -3.72 -10.00
CA LYS A 115 3.12 -3.90 -11.48
C LYS A 115 4.53 -4.06 -12.04
N ILE A 116 5.45 -4.63 -11.27
CA ILE A 116 6.84 -4.83 -11.70
C ILE A 116 6.95 -5.72 -12.96
N ASP A 117 5.92 -6.51 -13.25
CA ASP A 117 5.80 -7.32 -14.48
C ASP A 117 5.71 -6.48 -15.76
N LYS A 118 5.38 -5.19 -15.66
CA LYS A 118 5.22 -4.29 -16.81
C LYS A 118 6.48 -3.51 -17.17
N ALA A 119 7.54 -3.61 -16.38
CA ALA A 119 8.81 -2.93 -16.62
C ALA A 119 9.89 -3.92 -17.06
N SER A 120 10.82 -3.46 -17.91
CA SER A 120 12.05 -4.23 -18.16
C SER A 120 12.90 -4.27 -16.90
N LYS A 121 13.72 -5.32 -16.73
CA LYS A 121 14.57 -5.49 -15.53
C LYS A 121 15.47 -4.27 -15.28
N GLY A 122 16.10 -3.73 -16.33
CA GLY A 122 16.97 -2.56 -16.23
C GLY A 122 16.22 -1.29 -15.83
N TYR A 123 15.02 -1.06 -16.40
CA TYR A 123 14.18 0.06 -16.03
C TYR A 123 13.70 -0.03 -14.58
N LEU A 124 13.27 -1.22 -14.15
CA LEU A 124 12.83 -1.47 -12.79
C LEU A 124 13.97 -1.27 -11.79
N ALA A 125 15.17 -1.75 -12.08
CA ALA A 125 16.34 -1.54 -11.22
C ALA A 125 16.63 -0.04 -11.03
N LYS A 126 16.56 0.74 -12.11
CA LYS A 126 16.71 2.20 -12.03
C LYS A 126 15.63 2.84 -11.16
N GLN A 127 14.36 2.46 -11.35
CA GLN A 127 13.24 2.97 -10.54
C GLN A 127 13.41 2.62 -9.05
N VAL A 128 13.81 1.39 -8.73
CA VAL A 128 14.06 0.94 -7.35
C VAL A 128 15.16 1.80 -6.70
N LEU A 129 16.28 2.02 -7.40
CA LEU A 129 17.38 2.85 -6.88
C LEU A 129 16.94 4.30 -6.63
N GLN A 130 16.19 4.90 -7.55
CA GLN A 130 15.68 6.26 -7.39
C GLN A 130 14.70 6.38 -6.21
N ILE A 131 13.83 5.39 -6.02
CA ILE A 131 12.88 5.37 -4.91
C ILE A 131 13.62 5.11 -3.58
N GLN A 132 14.65 4.27 -3.60
CA GLN A 132 15.48 4.02 -2.41
C GLN A 132 16.20 5.30 -1.97
N GLU A 133 16.83 6.02 -2.91
CA GLU A 133 17.47 7.31 -2.61
C GLU A 133 16.45 8.34 -2.07
N PHE A 134 15.23 8.37 -2.60
CA PHE A 134 14.16 9.19 -2.04
C PHE A 134 13.82 8.79 -0.60
N VAL A 135 13.66 7.50 -0.31
CA VAL A 135 13.40 7.02 1.05
C VAL A 135 14.52 7.42 1.99
N ASP A 136 15.78 7.24 1.58
CA ASP A 136 16.95 7.49 2.44
C ASP A 136 17.20 8.98 2.69
N THR A 137 16.81 9.86 1.76
CA THR A 137 17.14 11.30 1.82
C THR A 137 15.96 12.22 2.12
N GLN A 138 14.72 11.79 1.85
CA GLN A 138 13.53 12.64 1.92
C GLN A 138 12.49 12.15 2.94
N THR A 139 12.72 11.03 3.63
CA THR A 139 11.75 10.45 4.57
C THR A 139 12.42 10.10 5.89
N GLN A 140 11.65 10.12 6.99
CA GLN A 140 12.13 9.72 8.33
C GLN A 140 11.38 8.51 8.86
N GLY A 141 10.07 8.41 8.57
CA GLY A 141 9.19 7.34 9.07
C GLY A 141 9.05 6.13 8.13
N CYS A 142 9.64 6.19 6.93
CA CYS A 142 9.52 5.12 5.95
C CYS A 142 10.40 3.93 6.32
N PHE A 143 9.86 2.72 6.18
CA PHE A 143 10.64 1.50 6.29
C PHE A 143 11.69 1.45 5.15
N PRO A 144 12.99 1.29 5.47
CA PRO A 144 14.05 1.43 4.47
C PRO A 144 13.94 0.46 3.30
N GLN A 145 13.46 -0.76 3.53
CA GLN A 145 13.36 -1.76 2.47
C GLN A 145 12.05 -1.61 1.69
N LEU A 146 12.20 -1.41 0.37
CA LEU A 146 11.09 -1.43 -0.59
C LEU A 146 10.56 -2.85 -0.83
N PHE A 147 9.28 -2.95 -1.19
CA PHE A 147 8.65 -4.22 -1.61
C PHE A 147 8.22 -4.19 -3.08
N PRO A 148 9.07 -4.63 -4.02
CA PRO A 148 8.68 -4.83 -5.41
C PRO A 148 7.77 -6.05 -5.54
N VAL A 149 6.57 -5.87 -6.09
CA VAL A 149 5.56 -6.92 -6.22
C VAL A 149 4.84 -6.90 -7.58
N SER A 150 4.46 -8.10 -8.04
CA SER A 150 3.51 -8.27 -9.13
C SER A 150 2.32 -9.09 -8.66
N SER A 151 1.12 -8.54 -8.82
CA SER A 151 -0.13 -9.28 -8.60
C SER A 151 -0.45 -10.25 -9.75
N VAL A 152 0.28 -10.19 -10.87
CA VAL A 152 0.09 -11.05 -12.04
C VAL A 152 0.97 -12.28 -11.94
N THR A 153 2.27 -12.08 -11.68
CA THR A 153 3.24 -13.18 -11.58
C THR A 153 3.43 -13.68 -10.15
N TYR A 154 2.79 -13.05 -9.17
CA TYR A 154 2.97 -13.30 -7.73
C TYR A 154 4.39 -13.05 -7.21
N SER A 155 5.27 -12.46 -8.01
CA SER A 155 6.61 -12.06 -7.58
C SER A 155 6.54 -11.10 -6.39
N GLY A 156 7.36 -11.34 -5.38
CA GLY A 156 7.44 -10.55 -4.14
C GLY A 156 6.26 -10.69 -3.16
N ILE A 157 5.14 -11.30 -3.56
CA ILE A 157 3.93 -11.40 -2.71
C ILE A 157 4.19 -12.21 -1.44
N HIS A 158 4.98 -13.28 -1.51
CA HIS A 158 5.32 -14.11 -0.34
C HIS A 158 6.15 -13.33 0.70
N LEU A 159 7.13 -12.53 0.26
CA LEU A 159 7.90 -11.66 1.15
C LEU A 159 7.00 -10.62 1.82
N LEU A 160 6.09 -10.01 1.05
CA LEU A 160 5.13 -9.05 1.60
C LEU A 160 4.17 -9.71 2.60
N ARG A 161 3.74 -10.96 2.38
CA ARG A 161 2.96 -11.74 3.35
C ARG A 161 3.74 -12.01 4.62
N CYS A 162 5.00 -12.44 4.52
CA CYS A 162 5.85 -12.67 5.69
C CYS A 162 6.02 -11.39 6.51
N PHE A 163 6.26 -10.26 5.85
CA PHE A 163 6.36 -8.96 6.50
C PHE A 163 5.03 -8.56 7.18
N LEU A 164 3.90 -8.74 6.48
CA LEU A 164 2.57 -8.48 7.03
C LEU A 164 2.28 -9.34 8.27
N ALA A 165 2.59 -10.64 8.21
CA ALA A 165 2.42 -11.56 9.34
C ALA A 165 3.33 -11.19 10.52
N HIS A 166 4.58 -10.78 10.24
CA HIS A 166 5.52 -10.33 11.25
C HIS A 166 4.99 -9.11 12.01
N ILE A 167 4.68 -8.03 11.29
CA ILE A 167 4.27 -6.77 11.92
C ILE A 167 2.92 -6.86 12.62
N THR A 168 2.07 -7.82 12.22
CA THR A 168 0.78 -8.06 12.88
C THR A 168 0.88 -9.06 14.04
N GLY A 169 2.06 -9.60 14.34
CA GLY A 169 2.28 -10.52 15.47
C GLY A 169 1.78 -11.96 15.23
N ASN A 170 1.64 -12.38 13.97
CA ASN A 170 1.02 -13.66 13.60
C ASN A 170 2.01 -14.68 13.00
N LEU A 171 3.32 -14.55 13.24
CA LEU A 171 4.35 -15.51 12.79
C LEU A 171 4.59 -16.68 13.75
N HIS A 172 4.14 -16.58 15.01
CA HIS A 172 4.45 -17.55 16.07
C HIS A 172 3.23 -18.33 16.57
N GLN A 173 2.14 -18.38 15.79
CA GLN A 173 0.92 -19.12 16.14
C GLN A 173 0.82 -20.45 15.41
#